data_AF-W7UYW4-F1
#
_entry.id   AF-W7UYW4-F1
#
_cell.length_a   1.000
_cell.length_b   1.000
_cell.length_c   1.000
_cell.angle_alpha   90.00
_cell.angle_beta   90.00
_cell.angle_gamma   90.00
#
_symmetry.space_group_name_H-M   'P 1'
#
loop_
_entity.id
_entity.type
_entity.pdbx_description
1 polymer ?
#
loop_
_entity_poly.entity_id
_entity_poly.type
_entity_poly.pdbx_seq_one_letter_code
_entity_poly.pdbx_strand_id
1 'polypeptide(L)'
;MKKRNISEVLKNADTNNLKRIADSYDIISEEKKEKLYSRIAKNTDINPDTEFIDRVSGVEIRRSSNIARYICSAAACLAIIGAVSAGAFANGLKKIPSSESEPLSTTTETTTNAPTEPTTKMEGLPPEFDDEAKLHVFDIMINSADNFHKVSGQYVKKNTCSDIMIDICDYQIDNDNKKAYSHVSRENLTSPVENVVNDAPFDSLVDAYMGELNIYCTDTANYCLDNVNKTYTIMAESDEYTGKGKKLDSRTVAGIIYKKKLDNDYEFDFDDETVFRNHSLLYDAAAYSVYPYDFALTNLSDFTSWEIKGEESYAGRNCYHIEGKNPLYPYDNDTAIDLLALVDKETGCLLKYILFTPDGSYYEWMVTKNIKFNDEAEPVSVDFSEYTKMNFEPVSDEIKYNSKGESYGETSLSISAYDYDDLPDLIAFHASFNSPKKEGYARKTELFDAFPISPYDESKRYASIIKGENTPAGIDINIYDSEGEKVLYTVTYYNPPVDDFPWLGHTDANLTFGPMTDDSYELLPDLIRYAVPDDPDDTVCYIHKSDIQDILYELPREIHMGYRFRWKKDSDTGLREINCYNLNDVFSGVLVYDPQN
;
A
#
# COMPACT_ATOMS: atom_id res chain seq x y z
N MET A 1 16.58 -21.27 -2.00
CA MET A 1 16.55 -22.75 -2.14
C MET A 1 16.00 -23.12 -3.52
N LYS A 2 16.65 -24.01 -4.30
CA LYS A 2 16.08 -24.48 -5.60
C LYS A 2 14.88 -25.40 -5.33
N LYS A 3 13.71 -25.10 -5.92
CA LYS A 3 12.51 -25.98 -5.87
C LYS A 3 12.91 -27.39 -6.33
N ARG A 4 12.88 -28.37 -5.44
CA ARG A 4 13.13 -29.78 -5.79
C ARG A 4 11.87 -30.37 -6.38
N ASN A 5 12.03 -31.11 -7.47
CA ASN A 5 10.95 -31.79 -8.15
C ASN A 5 10.40 -32.90 -7.25
N ILE A 6 9.10 -32.86 -6.93
CA ILE A 6 8.45 -33.83 -6.03
C ILE A 6 8.64 -35.27 -6.50
N SER A 7 8.77 -35.48 -7.82
CA SER A 7 9.02 -36.80 -8.39
C SER A 7 10.42 -37.34 -8.06
N GLU A 8 11.42 -36.48 -7.87
CA GLU A 8 12.77 -36.88 -7.44
C GLU A 8 12.84 -37.20 -5.95
N VAL A 9 12.04 -36.50 -5.14
CA VAL A 9 11.91 -36.76 -3.70
C VAL A 9 11.28 -38.14 -3.48
N LEU A 10 10.25 -38.49 -4.24
CA LEU A 10 9.55 -39.77 -4.13
C LEU A 10 10.33 -40.94 -4.74
N LYS A 11 11.13 -40.71 -5.80
CA LYS A 11 11.97 -41.76 -6.41
C LYS A 11 13.11 -42.24 -5.52
N ASN A 12 13.56 -41.41 -4.58
CA ASN A 12 14.70 -41.71 -3.70
C ASN A 12 14.29 -41.93 -2.24
N ALA A 13 13.00 -41.90 -1.92
CA ALA A 13 12.52 -42.14 -0.57
C ALA A 13 12.61 -43.63 -0.23
N ASP A 14 13.28 -43.96 0.88
CA ASP A 14 13.27 -45.32 1.39
C ASP A 14 11.85 -45.75 1.82
N THR A 15 11.62 -47.05 1.89
CA THR A 15 10.32 -47.64 2.21
C THR A 15 9.77 -47.18 3.56
N ASN A 16 10.62 -46.82 4.52
CA ASN A 16 10.20 -46.36 5.83
C ASN A 16 9.72 -44.90 5.77
N ASN A 17 10.37 -44.06 4.97
CA ASN A 17 9.93 -42.70 4.72
C ASN A 17 8.61 -42.65 3.94
N LEU A 18 8.45 -43.51 2.94
CA LEU A 18 7.18 -43.64 2.22
C LEU A 18 6.05 -44.14 3.13
N LYS A 19 6.34 -45.11 4.00
CA LYS A 19 5.37 -45.62 4.97
C LYS A 19 4.97 -44.56 6.00
N ARG A 20 5.94 -43.80 6.52
CA ARG A 20 5.67 -42.69 7.45
C ARG A 20 4.80 -41.61 6.82
N ILE A 21 5.06 -41.26 5.56
CA ILE A 21 4.24 -40.31 4.81
C ILE A 21 2.83 -40.89 4.62
N ALA A 22 2.70 -42.14 4.20
CA ALA A 22 1.40 -42.80 4.04
C ALA A 22 0.60 -42.87 5.35
N ASP A 23 1.27 -43.14 6.47
CA ASP A 23 0.66 -43.22 7.80
C ASP A 23 0.30 -41.84 8.37
N SER A 24 0.87 -40.74 7.84
CA SER A 24 0.59 -39.36 8.29
C SER A 24 -0.62 -38.70 7.62
N TYR A 25 -1.21 -39.35 6.61
CA TYR A 25 -2.46 -38.90 5.99
C TYR A 25 -3.56 -39.90 6.31
N ASP A 26 -4.68 -39.41 6.87
CA ASP A 26 -5.85 -40.25 7.09
C ASP A 26 -6.29 -40.89 5.77
N ILE A 27 -6.21 -42.22 5.71
CA ILE A 27 -6.71 -42.99 4.57
C ILE A 27 -8.19 -42.66 4.47
N ILE A 28 -8.54 -41.92 3.42
CA ILE A 28 -9.92 -41.58 3.09
C ILE A 28 -10.71 -42.89 3.06
N SER A 29 -11.81 -42.96 3.83
CA SER A 29 -12.67 -44.16 3.84
C SER A 29 -13.06 -44.52 2.41
N GLU A 30 -13.16 -45.83 2.11
CA GLU A 30 -13.54 -46.28 0.75
C GLU A 30 -14.83 -45.61 0.27
N GLU A 31 -15.78 -45.32 1.17
CA GLU A 31 -16.99 -44.55 0.87
C GLU A 31 -16.70 -43.11 0.37
N LYS A 32 -15.80 -42.37 1.02
CA LYS A 32 -15.42 -41.02 0.59
C LYS A 32 -14.62 -41.05 -0.71
N LYS A 33 -13.81 -42.08 -0.91
CA LYS A 33 -13.05 -42.33 -2.15
C LYS A 33 -14.00 -42.61 -3.32
N GLU A 34 -14.98 -43.49 -3.14
CA GLU A 34 -16.04 -43.78 -4.13
C GLU A 34 -16.83 -42.52 -4.49
N LYS A 35 -17.15 -41.68 -3.49
CA LYS A 35 -17.87 -40.41 -3.68
C LYS A 35 -17.04 -39.39 -4.46
N LEU A 36 -15.73 -39.32 -4.21
CA LEU A 36 -14.80 -38.47 -4.95
C LEU A 36 -14.66 -38.94 -6.41
N TYR A 37 -14.45 -40.24 -6.64
CA TYR A 37 -14.38 -40.82 -7.98
C TYR A 37 -15.67 -40.61 -8.77
N SER A 38 -16.83 -40.79 -8.12
CA SER A 38 -18.14 -40.53 -8.73
C SER A 38 -18.31 -39.07 -9.15
N ARG A 39 -17.77 -38.12 -8.36
CA ARG A 39 -17.83 -36.69 -8.67
C ARG A 39 -16.89 -36.32 -9.81
N ILE A 40 -15.69 -36.89 -9.86
CA ILE A 40 -14.72 -36.70 -10.94
C ILE A 40 -15.30 -37.28 -12.24
N ALA A 41 -15.76 -38.53 -12.22
CA ALA A 41 -16.36 -39.20 -13.37
C ALA A 41 -17.62 -38.49 -13.91
N LYS A 42 -18.38 -37.81 -13.05
CA LYS A 42 -19.54 -37.01 -13.45
C LYS A 42 -19.15 -35.69 -14.15
N ASN A 43 -17.95 -35.17 -13.88
CA ASN A 43 -17.46 -33.88 -14.38
C ASN A 43 -16.51 -34.03 -15.58
N THR A 44 -16.01 -35.25 -15.82
CA THR A 44 -15.19 -35.62 -16.99
C THR A 44 -16.02 -36.45 -17.96
N ASP A 45 -16.09 -36.05 -19.23
CA ASP A 45 -16.78 -36.82 -20.26
C ASP A 45 -15.87 -37.97 -20.72
N ILE A 46 -15.82 -39.05 -19.91
CA ILE A 46 -14.92 -40.19 -20.16
C ILE A 46 -15.49 -41.00 -21.33
N ASN A 47 -14.94 -40.78 -22.53
CA ASN A 47 -15.13 -41.66 -23.66
C ASN A 47 -14.25 -42.92 -23.49
N PRO A 48 -14.83 -44.13 -23.38
CA PRO A 48 -14.07 -45.35 -23.12
C PRO A 48 -13.08 -45.75 -24.24
N ASP A 49 -13.19 -45.14 -25.42
CA ASP A 49 -12.37 -45.48 -26.58
C ASP A 49 -11.13 -44.56 -26.77
N THR A 50 -10.89 -43.60 -25.88
CA THR A 50 -9.73 -42.69 -25.96
C THR A 50 -8.93 -42.69 -24.66
N GLU A 51 -7.61 -42.85 -24.78
CA GLU A 51 -6.66 -42.92 -23.63
C GLU A 51 -6.46 -41.56 -22.91
N PHE A 52 -7.08 -40.48 -23.40
CA PHE A 52 -6.94 -39.13 -22.85
C PHE A 52 -8.31 -38.45 -22.70
N ILE A 53 -8.43 -37.60 -21.67
CA ILE A 53 -9.64 -36.83 -21.34
C ILE A 53 -9.63 -35.54 -22.16
N ASP A 54 -10.52 -35.41 -23.15
CA ASP A 54 -10.55 -34.25 -24.06
C ASP A 54 -11.38 -33.06 -23.55
N ARG A 55 -12.19 -33.23 -22.50
CA ARG A 55 -13.00 -32.13 -21.95
C ARG A 55 -13.35 -32.33 -20.47
N VAL A 56 -13.15 -31.28 -19.68
CA VAL A 56 -13.67 -31.15 -18.31
C VAL A 56 -14.73 -30.07 -18.33
N SER A 57 -15.91 -30.35 -17.76
CA SER A 57 -17.00 -29.39 -17.65
C SER A 57 -17.32 -29.12 -16.17
N GLY A 58 -17.73 -27.89 -15.84
CA GLY A 58 -18.03 -27.49 -14.46
C GLY A 58 -16.82 -27.05 -13.63
N VAL A 59 -15.72 -26.62 -14.28
CA VAL A 59 -14.62 -25.90 -13.62
C VAL A 59 -14.61 -24.48 -14.16
N GLU A 60 -14.72 -23.48 -13.28
CA GLU A 60 -14.56 -22.07 -13.64
C GLU A 60 -13.10 -21.81 -14.00
N ILE A 61 -12.84 -21.39 -15.23
CA ILE A 61 -11.53 -20.88 -15.63
C ILE A 61 -11.50 -19.41 -15.23
N ARG A 62 -10.96 -19.09 -14.05
CA ARG A 62 -10.65 -17.71 -13.66
C ARG A 62 -9.48 -17.20 -14.52
N ARG A 63 -9.73 -16.21 -15.36
CA ARG A 63 -8.68 -15.35 -15.91
C ARG A 63 -8.46 -14.22 -14.89
N SER A 64 -7.44 -14.33 -14.04
CA SER A 64 -7.03 -13.18 -13.25
C SER A 64 -6.52 -12.09 -14.19
N SER A 65 -7.03 -10.86 -14.03
CA SER A 65 -6.59 -9.72 -14.84
C SER A 65 -5.17 -9.33 -14.42
N ASN A 66 -4.28 -9.09 -15.40
CA ASN A 66 -2.86 -8.83 -15.16
C ASN A 66 -2.55 -7.45 -14.55
N ILE A 67 -3.57 -6.69 -14.11
CA ILE A 67 -3.43 -5.31 -13.62
C ILE A 67 -2.72 -5.26 -12.25
N ALA A 68 -2.93 -6.25 -11.39
CA ALA A 68 -2.25 -6.37 -10.09
C ALA A 68 -0.71 -6.43 -10.22
N ARG A 69 -0.17 -6.94 -11.34
CA ARG A 69 1.28 -7.01 -11.57
C ARG A 69 1.93 -5.65 -11.84
N TYR A 70 1.18 -4.67 -12.32
CA TYR A 70 1.71 -3.36 -12.69
C TYR A 70 1.76 -2.39 -11.50
N ILE A 71 0.82 -2.50 -10.55
CA ILE A 71 0.75 -1.64 -9.36
C ILE A 71 1.90 -1.96 -8.38
N CYS A 72 2.23 -3.24 -8.17
CA CYS A 72 3.33 -3.65 -7.30
C CYS A 72 4.72 -3.27 -7.84
N SER A 73 4.87 -3.18 -9.17
CA SER A 73 6.13 -2.81 -9.82
C SER A 73 6.47 -1.31 -9.67
N ALA A 74 5.47 -0.44 -9.52
CA ALA A 74 5.68 1.01 -9.36
C ALA A 74 6.10 1.39 -7.93
N ALA A 75 5.56 0.69 -6.91
CA ALA A 75 5.93 0.91 -5.50
C ALA A 75 7.37 0.45 -5.19
N ALA A 76 7.83 -0.63 -5.84
CA ALA A 76 9.20 -1.14 -5.69
C ALA A 76 10.28 -0.16 -6.20
N CYS A 77 9.95 0.69 -7.17
CA CYS A 77 10.87 1.69 -7.70
C CYS A 77 10.99 2.94 -6.80
N LEU A 78 9.95 3.26 -6.01
CA LEU A 78 9.94 4.42 -5.11
C LEU A 78 10.69 4.17 -3.80
N ALA A 79 10.69 2.93 -3.29
CA ALA A 79 11.38 2.56 -2.04
C ALA A 79 12.91 2.52 -2.17
N ILE A 80 13.45 2.25 -3.36
CA ILE A 80 14.90 2.27 -3.64
C ILE A 80 15.48 3.70 -3.51
N ILE A 81 14.64 4.72 -3.72
CA ILE A 81 15.04 6.13 -3.76
C ILE A 81 15.13 6.74 -2.35
N GLY A 82 14.25 6.35 -1.42
CA GLY A 82 14.24 6.88 -0.04
C GLY A 82 15.40 6.42 0.85
N ALA A 83 15.98 5.24 0.59
CA ALA A 83 17.03 4.67 1.43
C ALA A 83 18.43 5.32 1.22
N VAL A 84 18.67 5.97 0.08
CA VAL A 84 19.97 6.58 -0.24
C VAL A 84 20.10 8.01 0.35
N SER A 85 18.98 8.72 0.51
CA SER A 85 18.96 10.13 0.94
C SER A 85 19.00 10.30 2.47
N ALA A 86 18.51 9.33 3.25
CA ALA A 86 18.53 9.40 4.73
C ALA A 86 19.93 9.18 5.36
N GLY A 87 20.81 8.42 4.70
CA GLY A 87 22.17 8.16 5.18
C GLY A 87 23.11 9.39 5.15
N ALA A 88 22.87 10.34 4.22
CA ALA A 88 23.73 11.50 4.04
C ALA A 88 23.51 12.62 5.08
N PHE A 89 22.36 12.66 5.74
CA PHE A 89 22.02 13.74 6.68
C PHE A 89 22.48 13.48 8.13
N ALA A 90 22.62 12.21 8.53
CA ALA A 90 22.91 11.84 9.93
C ALA A 90 24.36 12.10 10.38
N ASN A 91 25.32 12.23 9.46
CA ASN A 91 26.76 12.37 9.80
C ASN A 91 27.32 13.81 9.75
N GLY A 92 26.49 14.81 9.41
CA GLY A 92 26.94 16.21 9.26
C GLY A 92 27.04 17.04 10.55
N LEU A 93 26.50 16.57 11.68
CA LEU A 93 26.40 17.34 12.92
C LEU A 93 27.04 16.62 14.10
N LYS A 94 28.37 16.67 14.22
CA LYS A 94 29.09 16.68 15.52
C LYS A 94 30.59 16.97 15.33
N LYS A 95 31.02 18.17 15.72
CA LYS A 95 32.41 18.43 16.11
C LYS A 95 32.45 19.35 17.33
N ILE A 96 33.47 19.12 18.16
CA ILE A 96 34.06 19.91 19.28
C ILE A 96 33.68 19.38 20.70
N PRO A 97 34.63 19.26 21.67
CA PRO A 97 35.86 18.47 21.68
C PRO A 97 35.99 17.57 22.95
N SER A 98 36.96 16.67 22.93
CA SER A 98 37.33 15.75 24.02
C SER A 98 37.96 16.45 25.23
N SER A 99 37.60 16.02 26.46
CA SER A 99 38.43 16.17 27.66
C SER A 99 38.75 14.80 28.27
N GLU A 100 40.03 14.59 28.54
CA GLU A 100 40.62 13.43 29.21
C GLU A 100 40.05 13.15 30.61
N SER A 101 39.88 11.87 30.94
CA SER A 101 40.33 11.31 32.23
C SER A 101 40.53 9.80 32.15
N GLU A 102 41.58 9.37 32.83
CA GLU A 102 42.25 8.06 32.88
C GLU A 102 41.50 6.92 33.63
N PRO A 103 42.03 5.66 33.62
CA PRO A 103 41.26 4.42 33.71
C PRO A 103 41.20 3.82 35.12
N LEU A 104 40.29 2.86 35.32
CA LEU A 104 40.37 1.92 36.43
C LEU A 104 40.01 0.49 36.02
N SER A 105 40.98 -0.41 36.19
CA SER A 105 40.88 -1.87 36.12
C SER A 105 39.85 -2.44 37.09
N THR A 106 39.26 -3.61 36.79
CA THR A 106 39.25 -4.79 37.70
C THR A 106 38.88 -6.07 36.94
N THR A 107 39.55 -7.13 37.39
CA THR A 107 39.77 -8.48 36.85
C THR A 107 38.64 -9.48 37.16
N THR A 108 38.34 -10.32 36.16
CA THR A 108 37.98 -11.76 36.12
C THR A 108 37.23 -12.43 37.29
N GLU A 109 36.18 -13.19 36.97
CA GLU A 109 36.07 -14.59 37.39
C GLU A 109 35.33 -15.46 36.35
N THR A 110 36.00 -16.53 35.95
CA THR A 110 35.58 -17.53 34.96
C THR A 110 34.88 -18.68 35.66
N THR A 111 33.73 -19.13 35.17
CA THR A 111 33.19 -20.45 35.53
C THR A 111 32.75 -21.20 34.27
N THR A 112 33.53 -22.21 33.95
CA THR A 112 33.38 -23.14 32.83
C THR A 112 32.27 -24.14 33.14
N ASN A 113 31.23 -24.21 32.31
CA ASN A 113 30.29 -25.33 32.28
C ASN A 113 30.26 -25.95 30.88
N ALA A 114 30.28 -27.29 30.86
CA ALA A 114 30.46 -28.15 29.70
C ALA A 114 29.29 -28.08 28.70
N PRO A 115 29.54 -28.28 27.39
CA PRO A 115 28.50 -28.23 26.38
C PRO A 115 27.69 -29.52 26.40
N THR A 116 26.38 -29.40 26.66
CA THR A 116 25.42 -30.47 26.44
C THR A 116 24.97 -30.40 24.99
N GLU A 117 25.00 -31.55 24.31
CA GLU A 117 24.65 -31.70 22.90
C GLU A 117 23.28 -31.08 22.56
N PRO A 118 23.13 -30.36 21.45
CA PRO A 118 21.84 -29.88 21.00
C PRO A 118 21.03 -31.08 20.53
N THR A 119 20.00 -31.42 21.31
CA THR A 119 18.96 -32.33 20.85
C THR A 119 18.21 -31.63 19.73
N THR A 120 18.36 -32.14 18.50
CA THR A 120 17.65 -31.68 17.31
C THR A 120 16.14 -31.80 17.54
N LYS A 121 15.51 -30.70 17.95
CA LYS A 121 14.05 -30.54 17.92
C LYS A 121 13.60 -30.59 16.47
N MET A 122 12.50 -31.31 16.22
CA MET A 122 11.83 -31.34 14.92
C MET A 122 11.39 -29.93 14.53
N GLU A 123 11.91 -29.44 13.41
CA GLU A 123 11.39 -28.30 12.65
C GLU A 123 9.94 -28.58 12.21
N GLY A 124 9.04 -27.63 12.42
CA GLY A 124 7.78 -27.56 11.67
C GLY A 124 6.50 -27.26 12.46
N LEU A 125 6.54 -27.18 13.79
CA LEU A 125 5.40 -26.67 14.58
C LEU A 125 5.76 -25.28 15.11
N PRO A 126 4.86 -24.28 14.99
CA PRO A 126 5.06 -22.98 15.62
C PRO A 126 5.31 -23.18 17.12
N PRO A 127 6.06 -22.28 17.79
CA PRO A 127 6.10 -22.30 19.24
C PRO A 127 4.66 -22.36 19.76
N GLU A 128 4.39 -23.32 20.64
CA GLU A 128 3.09 -23.45 21.28
C GLU A 128 2.77 -22.09 21.89
N PHE A 129 1.77 -21.38 21.33
CA PHE A 129 1.38 -20.05 21.76
C PHE A 129 0.77 -20.18 23.16
N ASP A 130 1.62 -20.24 24.19
CA ASP A 130 1.26 -20.42 25.60
C ASP A 130 0.76 -19.11 26.26
N ASP A 131 0.59 -18.05 25.47
CA ASP A 131 0.05 -16.78 25.94
C ASP A 131 -1.43 -16.66 25.56
N GLU A 132 -2.28 -17.40 26.28
CA GLU A 132 -3.75 -17.38 26.12
C GLU A 132 -4.31 -15.96 26.23
N ALA A 133 -3.67 -15.07 26.99
CA ALA A 133 -4.10 -13.67 27.11
C ALA A 133 -3.85 -12.91 25.81
N LYS A 134 -2.67 -13.05 25.19
CA LYS A 134 -2.40 -12.46 23.87
C LYS A 134 -3.28 -13.04 22.78
N LEU A 135 -3.49 -14.35 22.80
CA LEU A 135 -4.40 -15.01 21.87
C LEU A 135 -5.82 -14.47 22.02
N HIS A 136 -6.28 -14.24 23.25
CA HIS A 136 -7.59 -13.65 23.52
C HIS A 136 -7.69 -12.23 22.94
N VAL A 137 -6.70 -11.36 23.18
CA VAL A 137 -6.66 -10.00 22.60
C VAL A 137 -6.71 -10.07 21.06
N PHE A 138 -5.90 -10.93 20.46
CA PHE A 138 -5.89 -11.13 19.02
C PHE A 138 -7.27 -11.64 18.51
N ASP A 139 -7.88 -12.61 19.21
CA ASP A 139 -9.22 -13.15 18.88
C ASP A 139 -10.32 -12.10 18.91
N ILE A 140 -10.36 -11.25 19.96
CA ILE A 140 -11.40 -10.24 20.08
C ILE A 140 -11.24 -9.12 19.04
N MET A 141 -10.01 -8.78 18.63
CA MET A 141 -9.78 -7.75 17.61
C MET A 141 -10.19 -8.22 16.21
N ILE A 142 -9.74 -9.41 15.79
CA ILE A 142 -10.06 -9.95 14.45
C ILE A 142 -11.54 -10.31 14.31
N ASN A 143 -12.25 -10.49 15.44
CA ASN A 143 -13.68 -10.80 15.49
C ASN A 143 -14.51 -9.68 16.16
N SER A 144 -13.99 -8.46 16.21
CA SER A 144 -14.60 -7.33 16.92
C SER A 144 -16.07 -7.08 16.55
N ALA A 145 -16.40 -7.24 15.26
CA ALA A 145 -17.76 -7.10 14.73
C ALA A 145 -18.80 -8.05 15.37
N ASP A 146 -18.38 -9.11 16.05
CA ASP A 146 -19.30 -10.03 16.77
C ASP A 146 -19.62 -9.58 18.20
N ASN A 147 -18.91 -8.59 18.73
CA ASN A 147 -18.94 -8.24 20.14
C ASN A 147 -19.86 -7.04 20.46
N PHE A 148 -20.52 -6.46 19.45
CA PHE A 148 -21.47 -5.37 19.63
C PHE A 148 -22.52 -5.33 18.51
N HIS A 149 -23.70 -4.79 18.81
CA HIS A 149 -24.79 -4.62 17.85
C HIS A 149 -24.70 -3.28 17.12
N LYS A 150 -24.41 -2.22 17.88
CA LYS A 150 -24.29 -0.87 17.36
C LYS A 150 -23.10 -0.17 17.99
N VAL A 151 -22.48 0.74 17.26
CA VAL A 151 -21.43 1.60 17.78
C VAL A 151 -21.48 2.95 17.06
N SER A 152 -21.20 4.01 17.79
CA SER A 152 -20.96 5.34 17.23
C SER A 152 -19.79 5.99 17.94
N GLY A 153 -19.04 6.83 17.26
CA GLY A 153 -17.92 7.54 17.86
C GLY A 153 -17.25 8.46 16.86
N GLN A 154 -16.11 8.98 17.27
CA GLN A 154 -15.23 9.75 16.41
C GLN A 154 -13.82 9.18 16.52
N TYR A 155 -13.03 9.16 15.46
CA TYR A 155 -11.58 9.04 15.60
C TYR A 155 -10.87 10.19 14.90
N VAL A 156 -9.66 10.48 15.36
CA VAL A 156 -8.70 11.37 14.73
C VAL A 156 -7.45 10.57 14.40
N LYS A 157 -7.00 10.60 13.15
CA LYS A 157 -5.85 9.82 12.66
C LYS A 157 -4.90 10.70 11.88
N LYS A 158 -3.59 10.41 11.94
CA LYS A 158 -2.59 10.98 11.02
C LYS A 158 -2.88 10.56 9.58
N ASN A 159 -2.99 11.54 8.68
CA ASN A 159 -3.07 11.25 7.26
C ASN A 159 -1.66 11.02 6.68
N THR A 160 -1.50 10.04 5.81
CA THR A 160 -0.18 9.69 5.24
C THR A 160 0.34 10.73 4.24
N CYS A 161 -0.48 11.67 3.79
CA CYS A 161 -0.07 12.70 2.85
C CYS A 161 0.86 13.75 3.48
N SER A 162 0.68 14.12 4.76
CA SER A 162 1.50 15.14 5.42
C SER A 162 1.52 14.96 6.94
N ASP A 163 2.62 15.37 7.58
CA ASP A 163 2.81 15.25 9.03
C ASP A 163 1.84 16.09 9.87
N ILE A 164 1.31 17.17 9.29
CA ILE A 164 0.32 18.05 9.93
C ILE A 164 -1.12 17.70 9.54
N MET A 165 -1.32 16.79 8.59
CA MET A 165 -2.63 16.49 8.06
C MET A 165 -3.28 15.35 8.85
N ILE A 166 -4.54 15.53 9.20
CA ILE A 166 -5.32 14.57 9.98
C ILE A 166 -6.65 14.28 9.29
N ASP A 167 -7.14 13.05 9.47
CA ASP A 167 -8.52 12.70 9.15
C ASP A 167 -9.31 12.62 10.47
N ILE A 168 -10.44 13.32 10.52
CA ILE A 168 -11.43 13.22 11.59
C ILE A 168 -12.63 12.47 11.03
N CYS A 169 -12.98 11.34 11.64
CA CYS A 169 -14.06 10.49 11.16
C CYS A 169 -15.11 10.33 12.25
N ASP A 170 -16.28 10.92 12.04
CA ASP A 170 -17.49 10.66 12.82
C ASP A 170 -18.24 9.48 12.22
N TYR A 171 -18.51 8.45 13.01
CA TYR A 171 -19.08 7.21 12.50
C TYR A 171 -20.26 6.70 13.32
N GLN A 172 -21.16 5.98 12.64
CA GLN A 172 -22.22 5.17 13.22
C GLN A 172 -22.32 3.83 12.48
N ILE A 173 -22.45 2.75 13.21
CA ILE A 173 -22.51 1.38 12.69
C ILE A 173 -23.66 0.64 13.38
N ASP A 174 -24.43 -0.10 12.58
CA ASP A 174 -25.46 -1.03 13.00
C ASP A 174 -25.18 -2.40 12.37
N ASN A 175 -24.54 -3.27 13.13
CA ASN A 175 -24.15 -4.63 12.69
C ASN A 175 -25.35 -5.54 12.47
N ASP A 176 -26.48 -5.29 13.14
CA ASP A 176 -27.69 -6.10 13.02
C ASP A 176 -28.43 -5.80 11.73
N ASN A 177 -28.55 -4.51 11.40
CA ASN A 177 -29.19 -4.04 10.17
C ASN A 177 -28.22 -3.89 8.99
N LYS A 178 -26.93 -4.18 9.20
CA LYS A 178 -25.86 -4.09 8.19
C LYS A 178 -25.76 -2.72 7.56
N LYS A 179 -25.74 -1.68 8.40
CA LYS A 179 -25.61 -0.29 7.94
C LYS A 179 -24.43 0.37 8.63
N ALA A 180 -23.73 1.24 7.91
CA ALA A 180 -22.78 2.16 8.49
C ALA A 180 -22.90 3.53 7.83
N TYR A 181 -22.53 4.57 8.56
CA TYR A 181 -22.34 5.91 8.05
C TYR A 181 -21.06 6.45 8.65
N SER A 182 -20.25 7.09 7.80
CA SER A 182 -19.04 7.78 8.20
C SER A 182 -18.98 9.14 7.53
N HIS A 183 -18.73 10.18 8.32
CA HIS A 183 -18.38 11.51 7.86
C HIS A 183 -16.90 11.73 8.14
N VAL A 184 -16.10 11.86 7.09
CA VAL A 184 -14.66 12.08 7.18
C VAL A 184 -14.36 13.52 6.76
N SER A 185 -13.84 14.33 7.68
CA SER A 185 -13.22 15.61 7.35
C SER A 185 -11.70 15.44 7.33
N ARG A 186 -11.04 16.15 6.42
CA ARG A 186 -9.59 16.28 6.42
C ARG A 186 -9.21 17.67 6.92
N GLU A 187 -8.27 17.73 7.85
CA GLU A 187 -7.88 18.98 8.48
C GLU A 187 -6.37 19.10 8.63
N ASN A 188 -5.86 20.33 8.61
CA ASN A 188 -4.48 20.63 8.95
C ASN A 188 -4.42 20.99 10.44
N LEU A 189 -3.67 20.19 11.18
CA LEU A 189 -3.42 20.37 12.60
C LEU A 189 -2.56 21.62 12.82
N THR A 190 -3.05 22.53 13.64
CA THR A 190 -2.31 23.76 14.02
C THR A 190 -1.71 23.66 15.42
N SER A 191 -2.16 22.68 16.20
CA SER A 191 -1.59 22.31 17.50
C SER A 191 -0.46 21.28 17.37
N PRO A 192 0.38 21.11 18.40
CA PRO A 192 1.32 19.98 18.45
C PRO A 192 0.56 18.64 18.41
N VAL A 193 1.14 17.66 17.72
CA VAL A 193 0.58 16.30 17.60
C VAL A 193 0.31 15.70 18.97
N GLU A 194 1.20 15.93 19.93
CA GLU A 194 1.12 15.45 21.32
C GLU A 194 -0.21 15.82 21.98
N ASN A 195 -0.82 16.95 21.63
CA ASN A 195 -2.12 17.32 22.17
C ASN A 195 -3.18 16.32 21.74
N VAL A 196 -3.20 15.96 20.46
CA VAL A 196 -4.16 14.99 19.91
C VAL A 196 -3.96 13.62 20.54
N VAL A 197 -2.70 13.13 20.56
CA VAL A 197 -2.40 11.78 21.02
C VAL A 197 -2.65 11.59 22.52
N ASN A 198 -2.53 12.67 23.31
CA ASN A 198 -2.82 12.67 24.74
C ASN A 198 -4.26 13.06 25.08
N ASP A 199 -5.15 13.09 24.08
CA ASP A 199 -6.55 13.51 24.21
C ASP A 199 -6.73 14.89 24.87
N ALA A 200 -5.76 15.78 24.68
CA ALA A 200 -5.89 17.19 25.01
C ALA A 200 -6.69 17.91 23.92
N PRO A 201 -7.30 19.07 24.24
CA PRO A 201 -7.86 19.95 23.23
C PRO A 201 -6.80 20.30 22.18
N PHE A 202 -7.20 20.28 20.92
CA PHE A 202 -6.37 20.66 19.79
C PHE A 202 -7.15 21.54 18.84
N ASP A 203 -6.43 22.38 18.12
CA ASP A 203 -6.96 23.25 17.08
C ASP A 203 -6.50 22.73 15.71
N SER A 204 -7.41 22.75 14.77
CA SER A 204 -7.20 22.37 13.38
C SER A 204 -7.97 23.31 12.46
N LEU A 205 -7.55 23.36 11.21
CA LEU A 205 -8.23 24.10 10.16
C LEU A 205 -8.66 23.09 9.12
N VAL A 206 -9.94 23.12 8.76
CA VAL A 206 -10.46 22.32 7.65
C VAL A 206 -9.56 22.53 6.46
N ASP A 207 -9.04 21.43 5.94
CA ASP A 207 -8.20 21.45 4.77
C ASP A 207 -9.08 21.97 3.63
N ALA A 208 -8.76 23.16 3.13
CA ALA A 208 -9.56 23.86 2.13
C ALA A 208 -9.71 23.08 0.82
N TYR A 209 -8.96 21.97 0.71
CA TYR A 209 -8.62 21.29 -0.50
C TYR A 209 -9.37 19.95 -0.61
N MET A 210 -9.19 19.03 0.34
CA MET A 210 -9.69 17.67 0.19
C MET A 210 -11.07 17.43 0.80
N GLY A 211 -11.65 18.47 1.42
CA GLY A 211 -13.07 18.56 1.74
C GLY A 211 -13.57 17.52 2.74
N GLU A 212 -14.87 17.27 2.66
CA GLU A 212 -15.59 16.30 3.49
C GLU A 212 -16.03 15.13 2.61
N LEU A 213 -15.90 13.90 3.12
CA LEU A 213 -16.35 12.68 2.48
C LEU A 213 -17.40 12.01 3.36
N ASN A 214 -18.60 11.81 2.82
CA ASN A 214 -19.66 11.08 3.51
C ASN A 214 -19.81 9.71 2.85
N ILE A 215 -19.63 8.66 3.63
CA ILE A 215 -19.77 7.28 3.20
C ILE A 215 -20.97 6.69 3.91
N TYR A 216 -21.84 6.02 3.17
CA TYR A 216 -22.88 5.19 3.74
C TYR A 216 -22.74 3.78 3.18
N CYS A 217 -22.81 2.77 4.05
CA CYS A 217 -22.65 1.38 3.67
C CYS A 217 -23.90 0.59 4.03
N THR A 218 -24.22 -0.39 3.20
CA THR A 218 -25.25 -1.41 3.44
C THR A 218 -24.62 -2.79 3.38
N ASP A 219 -25.41 -3.86 3.49
CA ASP A 219 -24.96 -5.23 3.21
C ASP A 219 -24.56 -5.43 1.75
N THR A 220 -25.18 -4.70 0.82
CA THR A 220 -24.99 -4.92 -0.63
C THR A 220 -24.16 -3.87 -1.36
N ALA A 221 -24.00 -2.68 -0.77
CA ALA A 221 -23.44 -1.54 -1.48
C ALA A 221 -22.82 -0.48 -0.56
N ASN A 222 -21.82 0.20 -1.11
CA ASN A 222 -21.17 1.37 -0.53
C ASN A 222 -21.52 2.61 -1.35
N TYR A 223 -21.90 3.68 -0.67
CA TYR A 223 -22.39 4.92 -1.25
C TYR A 223 -21.49 6.07 -0.82
N CYS A 224 -21.12 6.92 -1.77
CA CYS A 224 -20.54 8.24 -1.49
C CYS A 224 -21.67 9.26 -1.56
N LEU A 225 -21.91 10.01 -0.48
CA LEU A 225 -22.96 11.00 -0.37
C LEU A 225 -22.40 12.41 -0.47
N ASP A 226 -23.00 13.23 -1.30
CA ASP A 226 -22.81 14.68 -1.29
C ASP A 226 -23.99 15.29 -0.52
N ASN A 227 -23.74 15.62 0.75
CA ASN A 227 -24.76 16.18 1.63
C ASN A 227 -25.15 17.62 1.26
N VAL A 228 -24.29 18.35 0.53
CA VAL A 228 -24.53 19.74 0.11
C VAL A 228 -25.44 19.77 -1.10
N ASN A 229 -25.07 19.06 -2.16
CA ASN A 229 -25.85 18.99 -3.40
C ASN A 229 -26.98 17.97 -3.34
N LYS A 230 -27.04 17.18 -2.25
CA LYS A 230 -28.02 16.10 -2.06
C LYS A 230 -27.98 15.12 -3.22
N THR A 231 -26.79 14.65 -3.55
CA THR A 231 -26.57 13.61 -4.58
C THR A 231 -25.80 12.43 -4.00
N TYR A 232 -25.81 11.29 -4.70
CA TYR A 232 -24.99 10.15 -4.30
C TYR A 232 -24.48 9.33 -5.47
N THR A 233 -23.33 8.69 -5.27
CA THR A 233 -22.73 7.69 -6.16
C THR A 233 -22.67 6.35 -5.45
N ILE A 234 -22.78 5.26 -6.21
CA ILE A 234 -22.54 3.92 -5.68
C ILE A 234 -21.09 3.55 -6.00
N MET A 235 -20.24 3.49 -4.98
CA MET A 235 -18.80 3.21 -5.10
C MET A 235 -18.54 1.73 -5.37
N ALA A 236 -19.30 0.85 -4.73
CA ALA A 236 -19.20 -0.59 -4.92
C ALA A 236 -20.56 -1.22 -4.72
N GLU A 237 -20.89 -2.18 -5.59
CA GLU A 237 -22.01 -3.11 -5.43
C GLU A 237 -21.38 -4.49 -5.48
N SER A 238 -21.68 -5.35 -4.51
CA SER A 238 -21.27 -6.73 -4.62
C SER A 238 -22.21 -7.63 -3.82
N ASP A 239 -22.67 -8.65 -4.53
CA ASP A 239 -23.42 -9.76 -3.95
C ASP A 239 -22.50 -10.67 -3.10
N GLU A 240 -21.17 -10.50 -3.18
CA GLU A 240 -20.18 -11.33 -2.49
C GLU A 240 -19.91 -10.87 -1.05
N TYR A 241 -20.29 -9.65 -0.68
CA TYR A 241 -20.07 -9.11 0.67
C TYR A 241 -21.22 -9.35 1.66
N THR A 242 -22.28 -10.07 1.25
CA THR A 242 -23.52 -10.22 2.04
C THR A 242 -23.45 -11.27 3.17
N GLY A 243 -22.26 -11.61 3.66
CA GLY A 243 -22.07 -12.63 4.69
C GLY A 243 -21.79 -12.08 6.08
N LYS A 244 -22.46 -12.57 7.12
CA LYS A 244 -21.75 -12.74 8.42
C LYS A 244 -20.66 -13.78 8.14
N GLY A 245 -19.47 -13.32 7.75
CA GLY A 245 -18.30 -14.19 7.66
C GLY A 245 -18.21 -14.99 8.95
N LYS A 246 -17.94 -16.29 8.84
CA LYS A 246 -17.81 -17.17 10.00
C LYS A 246 -16.77 -16.55 10.95
N LYS A 247 -17.04 -16.57 12.26
CA LYS A 247 -16.04 -16.18 13.28
C LYS A 247 -14.72 -16.85 12.94
N LEU A 248 -13.66 -16.05 12.86
CA LEU A 248 -12.33 -16.51 12.51
C LEU A 248 -11.72 -17.25 13.69
N ASP A 249 -11.06 -18.37 13.42
CA ASP A 249 -10.28 -19.09 14.42
C ASP A 249 -8.91 -18.43 14.56
N SER A 250 -8.74 -17.67 15.65
CA SER A 250 -7.55 -16.85 15.91
C SER A 250 -6.24 -17.64 15.87
N ARG A 251 -6.22 -18.89 16.36
CA ARG A 251 -5.05 -19.77 16.28
C ARG A 251 -4.69 -20.14 14.85
N THR A 252 -5.69 -20.53 14.05
CA THR A 252 -5.49 -20.84 12.64
C THR A 252 -4.97 -19.61 11.89
N VAL A 253 -5.56 -18.43 12.11
CA VAL A 253 -5.14 -17.18 11.47
C VAL A 253 -3.70 -16.81 11.85
N ALA A 254 -3.37 -16.80 13.14
CA ALA A 254 -2.01 -16.53 13.61
C ALA A 254 -1.00 -17.53 13.04
N GLY A 255 -1.35 -18.83 13.00
CA GLY A 255 -0.52 -19.88 12.41
C GLY A 255 -0.26 -19.70 10.91
N ILE A 256 -1.28 -19.29 10.15
CA ILE A 256 -1.14 -18.99 8.71
C ILE A 256 -0.20 -17.79 8.50
N ILE A 257 -0.40 -16.69 9.23
CA ILE A 257 0.44 -15.50 9.13
C ILE A 257 1.88 -15.81 9.51
N TYR A 258 2.08 -16.50 10.63
CA TYR A 258 3.41 -16.90 11.08
C TYR A 258 4.13 -17.75 10.03
N LYS A 259 3.43 -18.69 9.41
CA LYS A 259 3.99 -19.51 8.32
C LYS A 259 4.37 -18.66 7.10
N LYS A 260 3.51 -17.73 6.66
CA LYS A 260 3.83 -16.82 5.54
C LYS A 260 5.07 -15.97 5.84
N LYS A 261 5.18 -15.44 7.06
CA LYS A 261 6.38 -14.70 7.53
C LYS A 261 7.65 -15.57 7.44
N LEU A 262 7.59 -16.82 7.90
CA LEU A 262 8.72 -17.75 7.79
C LEU A 262 9.12 -18.06 6.34
N ASP A 263 8.15 -18.15 5.44
CA ASP A 263 8.39 -18.42 4.03
C ASP A 263 8.97 -17.20 3.28
N ASN A 264 9.15 -16.05 3.95
CA ASN A 264 9.44 -14.74 3.35
C ASN A 264 8.45 -14.38 2.22
N ASP A 265 7.22 -14.89 2.36
CA ASP A 265 6.14 -14.61 1.43
C ASP A 265 5.42 -13.35 1.90
N TYR A 266 6.03 -12.22 1.54
CA TYR A 266 5.57 -10.89 1.91
C TYR A 266 4.55 -10.32 0.94
N GLU A 267 4.39 -10.97 -0.22
CA GLU A 267 3.17 -10.89 -0.98
C GLU A 267 2.10 -11.66 -0.16
N PHE A 268 1.48 -10.94 0.77
CA PHE A 268 0.19 -11.36 1.27
C PHE A 268 -0.82 -11.24 0.12
N ASP A 269 -0.72 -12.16 -0.85
CA ASP A 269 -1.84 -12.55 -1.69
C ASP A 269 -2.83 -13.18 -0.73
N PHE A 270 -3.67 -12.31 -0.20
CA PHE A 270 -4.82 -12.60 0.61
C PHE A 270 -5.89 -13.19 -0.30
N ASP A 271 -5.62 -14.36 -0.90
CA ASP A 271 -6.59 -15.07 -1.73
C ASP A 271 -7.88 -15.25 -0.90
N ASP A 272 -8.96 -14.64 -1.41
CA ASP A 272 -10.23 -14.26 -0.76
C ASP A 272 -10.92 -15.32 0.12
N GLU A 273 -10.56 -16.59 0.03
CA GLU A 273 -11.39 -17.68 0.55
C GLU A 273 -11.04 -18.18 1.95
N THR A 274 -9.84 -17.89 2.49
CA THR A 274 -9.36 -18.59 3.70
C THR A 274 -9.11 -17.76 4.95
N VAL A 275 -8.98 -16.43 4.85
CA VAL A 275 -8.57 -15.62 6.01
C VAL A 275 -9.54 -14.48 6.32
N PHE A 276 -10.28 -13.96 5.33
CA PHE A 276 -11.04 -12.73 5.53
C PHE A 276 -12.49 -12.95 5.88
N ARG A 277 -12.91 -12.23 6.92
CA ARG A 277 -14.32 -11.94 7.12
C ARG A 277 -14.71 -10.87 6.11
N ASN A 278 -15.22 -11.26 4.94
CA ASN A 278 -15.82 -10.32 3.99
C ASN A 278 -17.08 -9.71 4.62
N HIS A 279 -16.92 -8.55 5.23
CA HIS A 279 -18.00 -7.78 5.81
C HIS A 279 -18.02 -6.44 5.09
N SER A 280 -19.11 -6.11 4.41
CA SER A 280 -19.22 -4.88 3.61
C SER A 280 -18.87 -3.62 4.42
N LEU A 281 -19.15 -3.63 5.73
CA LEU A 281 -18.82 -2.52 6.63
C LEU A 281 -17.31 -2.36 6.92
N LEU A 282 -16.43 -3.28 6.46
CA LEU A 282 -14.97 -3.10 6.53
C LEU A 282 -14.44 -2.03 5.58
N TYR A 283 -15.20 -1.69 4.54
CA TYR A 283 -14.86 -0.58 3.64
C TYR A 283 -15.23 0.79 4.21
N ASP A 284 -15.91 0.81 5.36
CA ASP A 284 -16.22 2.04 6.06
C ASP A 284 -14.95 2.62 6.72
N ALA A 285 -14.79 3.94 6.68
CA ALA A 285 -13.63 4.60 7.27
C ALA A 285 -13.45 4.26 8.77
N ALA A 286 -14.55 3.98 9.48
CA ALA A 286 -14.55 3.54 10.88
C ALA A 286 -13.82 2.21 11.12
N ALA A 287 -13.56 1.40 10.08
CA ALA A 287 -12.93 0.09 10.21
C ALA A 287 -11.57 0.15 10.92
N TYR A 288 -10.80 1.24 10.78
CA TYR A 288 -9.53 1.42 11.49
C TYR A 288 -9.65 1.34 13.02
N SER A 289 -10.78 1.80 13.58
CA SER A 289 -11.05 1.77 15.02
C SER A 289 -11.92 0.58 15.39
N VAL A 290 -13.04 0.41 14.69
CA VAL A 290 -14.12 -0.50 15.09
C VAL A 290 -13.85 -1.94 14.66
N TYR A 291 -13.16 -2.13 13.53
CA TYR A 291 -12.82 -3.43 12.96
C TYR A 291 -11.31 -3.56 12.73
N PRO A 292 -10.47 -3.51 13.78
CA PRO A 292 -9.01 -3.39 13.66
C PRO A 292 -8.34 -4.73 13.25
N TYR A 293 -8.96 -5.45 12.33
CA TYR A 293 -8.52 -6.73 11.80
C TYR A 293 -7.14 -6.59 11.14
N ASP A 294 -7.00 -5.65 10.19
CA ASP A 294 -5.72 -5.44 9.50
C ASP A 294 -4.62 -5.04 10.47
N PHE A 295 -4.94 -4.17 11.44
CA PHE A 295 -4.00 -3.80 12.50
C PHE A 295 -3.56 -5.03 13.29
N ALA A 296 -4.51 -5.85 13.76
CA ALA A 296 -4.18 -7.06 14.52
C ALA A 296 -3.32 -8.03 13.71
N LEU A 297 -3.66 -8.29 12.44
CA LEU A 297 -2.88 -9.19 11.58
C LEU A 297 -1.44 -8.71 11.36
N THR A 298 -1.28 -7.41 11.13
CA THR A 298 0.03 -6.82 10.80
C THR A 298 0.90 -6.66 12.04
N ASN A 299 0.33 -6.18 13.14
CA ASN A 299 1.06 -5.77 14.34
C ASN A 299 1.09 -6.83 15.43
N LEU A 300 0.04 -7.65 15.56
CA LEU A 300 -0.17 -8.49 16.75
C LEU A 300 -0.15 -10.00 16.46
N SER A 301 -0.03 -10.43 15.21
CA SER A 301 0.02 -11.86 14.86
C SER A 301 1.26 -12.59 15.39
N ASP A 302 2.33 -11.85 15.67
CA ASP A 302 3.57 -12.38 16.27
C ASP A 302 3.55 -12.08 17.76
N PHE A 303 3.14 -13.07 18.56
CA PHE A 303 3.00 -12.89 20.02
C PHE A 303 4.34 -12.67 20.74
N THR A 304 5.47 -12.81 20.06
CA THR A 304 6.79 -12.54 20.63
C THR A 304 7.21 -11.07 20.47
N SER A 305 6.57 -10.30 19.60
CA SER A 305 6.95 -8.92 19.30
C SER A 305 6.26 -7.88 20.19
N TRP A 306 5.30 -8.28 21.02
CA TRP A 306 4.52 -7.36 21.86
C TRP A 306 4.11 -8.01 23.19
N GLU A 307 3.68 -7.18 24.15
CA GLU A 307 3.24 -7.59 25.48
C GLU A 307 2.03 -6.78 25.94
N ILE A 308 1.19 -7.38 26.78
CA ILE A 308 0.15 -6.68 27.52
C ILE A 308 0.81 -6.08 28.77
N LYS A 309 0.99 -4.77 28.81
CA LYS A 309 1.63 -4.07 29.94
C LYS A 309 0.70 -3.83 31.11
N GLY A 310 -0.60 -3.85 30.86
CA GLY A 310 -1.61 -3.70 31.90
C GLY A 310 -2.98 -3.41 31.33
N GLU A 311 -3.80 -2.78 32.17
CA GLU A 311 -5.14 -2.31 31.81
C GLU A 311 -5.25 -0.83 32.15
N GLU A 312 -5.96 -0.08 31.33
CA GLU A 312 -6.24 1.33 31.60
C GLU A 312 -7.63 1.73 31.11
N SER A 313 -8.17 2.80 31.71
CA SER A 313 -9.44 3.38 31.30
C SER A 313 -9.21 4.45 30.24
N TYR A 314 -9.80 4.29 29.05
CA TYR A 314 -9.70 5.24 27.95
C TYR A 314 -11.07 5.42 27.28
N ALA A 315 -11.45 6.66 26.96
CA ALA A 315 -12.76 6.99 26.38
C ALA A 315 -13.97 6.36 27.13
N GLY A 316 -13.87 6.23 28.46
CA GLY A 316 -14.91 5.61 29.30
C GLY A 316 -14.95 4.07 29.25
N ARG A 317 -13.94 3.43 28.66
CA ARG A 317 -13.87 1.98 28.44
C ARG A 317 -12.64 1.38 29.10
N ASN A 318 -12.73 0.13 29.58
CA ASN A 318 -11.56 -0.59 30.10
C ASN A 318 -10.81 -1.25 28.95
N CYS A 319 -9.53 -0.93 28.80
CA CYS A 319 -8.70 -1.31 27.68
C CYS A 319 -7.50 -2.14 28.11
N TYR A 320 -7.07 -3.07 27.26
CA TYR A 320 -5.72 -3.63 27.31
C TYR A 320 -4.73 -2.57 26.84
N HIS A 321 -3.67 -2.34 27.63
CA HIS A 321 -2.51 -1.56 27.22
C HIS A 321 -1.49 -2.51 26.61
N ILE A 322 -1.24 -2.35 25.32
CA ILE A 322 -0.30 -3.17 24.55
C ILE A 322 0.90 -2.30 24.18
N GLU A 323 2.11 -2.83 24.43
CA GLU A 323 3.35 -2.25 23.90
C GLU A 323 4.13 -3.33 23.14
N GLY A 324 4.87 -2.93 22.11
CA GLY A 324 5.69 -3.87 21.36
C GLY A 324 6.61 -3.22 20.35
N LYS A 325 7.21 -4.06 19.52
CA LYS A 325 7.94 -3.68 18.33
C LYS A 325 7.14 -4.15 17.12
N ASN A 326 6.83 -3.23 16.21
CA ASN A 326 6.37 -3.60 14.89
C ASN A 326 7.60 -3.70 13.97
N PRO A 327 7.91 -4.88 13.40
CA PRO A 327 8.82 -4.95 12.27
C PRO A 327 8.15 -4.22 11.11
N LEU A 328 8.44 -2.93 10.98
CA LEU A 328 7.99 -2.05 9.92
C LEU A 328 8.47 -2.64 8.60
N TYR A 329 7.65 -3.49 8.03
CA TYR A 329 8.04 -4.31 6.90
C TYR A 329 9.21 -5.30 7.19
N PRO A 330 9.18 -6.45 6.54
CA PRO A 330 10.14 -7.51 6.78
C PRO A 330 11.52 -7.34 6.11
N TYR A 331 11.72 -6.24 5.37
CA TYR A 331 12.96 -6.04 4.61
C TYR A 331 14.00 -5.18 5.32
N ASP A 332 13.64 -4.57 6.46
CA ASP A 332 14.57 -3.76 7.26
C ASP A 332 14.42 -4.07 8.76
N ASN A 333 15.07 -5.15 9.18
CA ASN A 333 15.04 -5.61 10.57
C ASN A 333 15.62 -4.60 11.58
N ASP A 334 16.29 -3.53 11.10
CA ASP A 334 16.98 -2.55 11.93
C ASP A 334 16.11 -1.32 12.26
N THR A 335 14.92 -1.17 11.66
CA THR A 335 13.98 -0.05 11.88
C THR A 335 12.70 -0.47 12.61
N ALA A 336 12.84 -1.39 13.58
CA ALA A 336 11.72 -1.80 14.42
C ALA A 336 11.12 -0.60 15.18
N ILE A 337 9.89 -0.26 14.79
CA ILE A 337 9.12 0.86 15.35
C ILE A 337 8.49 0.44 16.67
N ASP A 338 8.52 1.33 17.65
CA ASP A 338 7.82 1.10 18.91
C ASP A 338 6.32 1.26 18.68
N LEU A 339 5.55 0.31 19.21
CA LEU A 339 4.10 0.26 19.14
C LEU A 339 3.52 0.49 20.54
N LEU A 340 2.50 1.34 20.62
CA LEU A 340 1.54 1.42 21.71
C LEU A 340 0.12 1.25 21.17
N ALA A 341 -0.71 0.43 21.80
CA ALA A 341 -2.12 0.28 21.43
C ALA A 341 -3.02 0.10 22.65
N LEU A 342 -4.20 0.72 22.61
CA LEU A 342 -5.28 0.55 23.58
C LEU A 342 -6.46 -0.15 22.92
N VAL A 343 -6.76 -1.36 23.39
CA VAL A 343 -7.79 -2.24 22.82
C VAL A 343 -8.89 -2.44 23.84
N ASP A 344 -10.13 -2.11 23.47
CA ASP A 344 -11.30 -2.34 24.32
C ASP A 344 -11.43 -3.83 24.69
N LYS A 345 -11.49 -4.13 25.99
CA LYS A 345 -11.49 -5.53 26.46
C LYS A 345 -12.76 -6.30 26.12
N GLU A 346 -13.89 -5.60 25.98
CA GLU A 346 -15.19 -6.23 25.76
C GLU A 346 -15.46 -6.42 24.27
N THR A 347 -15.07 -5.46 23.44
CA THR A 347 -15.42 -5.41 22.02
C THR A 347 -14.26 -5.74 21.10
N GLY A 348 -13.02 -5.56 21.53
CA GLY A 348 -11.84 -5.68 20.69
C GLY A 348 -11.65 -4.49 19.74
N CYS A 349 -12.40 -3.40 19.88
CA CYS A 349 -12.16 -2.18 19.12
C CYS A 349 -10.83 -1.54 19.51
N LEU A 350 -10.11 -0.99 18.53
CA LEU A 350 -8.87 -0.27 18.72
C LEU A 350 -9.19 1.19 19.01
N LEU A 351 -9.03 1.60 20.26
CA LEU A 351 -9.38 2.96 20.67
C LEU A 351 -8.22 3.93 20.51
N LYS A 352 -6.98 3.43 20.53
CA LYS A 352 -5.78 4.22 20.30
C LYS A 352 -4.67 3.35 19.76
N TYR A 353 -3.89 3.85 18.80
CA TYR A 353 -2.56 3.31 18.53
C TYR A 353 -1.57 4.43 18.19
N ILE A 354 -0.30 4.15 18.47
CA ILE A 354 0.84 5.00 18.13
C ILE A 354 1.98 4.11 17.66
N LEU A 355 2.57 4.48 16.54
CA LEU A 355 3.82 3.95 16.02
C LEU A 355 4.88 5.03 16.13
N PHE A 356 6.02 4.72 16.75
CA PHE A 356 7.16 5.63 16.90
C PHE A 356 8.36 5.21 16.06
N THR A 357 8.95 6.17 15.36
CA THR A 357 10.27 5.97 14.75
C THR A 357 11.34 5.75 15.85
N PRO A 358 12.53 5.19 15.51
CA PRO A 358 13.57 4.90 16.50
C PRO A 358 14.08 6.11 17.31
N ASP A 359 13.88 7.34 16.82
CA ASP A 359 14.20 8.59 17.52
C ASP A 359 13.09 9.06 18.49
N GLY A 360 11.95 8.35 18.53
CA GLY A 360 10.78 8.66 19.35
C GLY A 360 9.75 9.57 18.69
N SER A 361 9.94 9.94 17.42
CA SER A 361 8.96 10.77 16.69
C SER A 361 7.71 9.96 16.29
N TYR A 362 6.57 10.64 16.14
CA TYR A 362 5.32 10.00 15.74
C TYR A 362 5.31 9.61 14.26
N TYR A 363 5.38 8.31 13.98
CA TYR A 363 5.30 7.78 12.63
C TYR A 363 3.85 7.76 12.12
N GLU A 364 2.98 7.05 12.84
CA GLU A 364 1.56 6.90 12.55
C GLU A 364 0.77 6.82 13.86
N TRP A 365 -0.44 7.35 13.91
CA TRP A 365 -1.26 7.31 15.11
C TRP A 365 -2.74 7.49 14.80
N MET A 366 -3.59 6.99 15.71
CA MET A 366 -5.04 7.18 15.70
C MET A 366 -5.55 7.20 17.14
N VAL A 367 -6.50 8.09 17.44
CA VAL A 367 -7.17 8.20 18.74
C VAL A 367 -8.68 8.25 18.56
N THR A 368 -9.41 7.49 19.36
CA THR A 368 -10.87 7.39 19.32
C THR A 368 -11.47 8.19 20.48
N LYS A 369 -12.52 8.97 20.19
CA LYS A 369 -13.23 9.84 21.12
C LYS A 369 -14.71 9.49 21.14
N ASN A 370 -15.34 9.71 22.30
CA ASN A 370 -16.79 9.64 22.48
C ASN A 370 -17.46 8.35 21.96
N ILE A 371 -16.77 7.21 22.05
CA ILE A 371 -17.30 5.92 21.59
C ILE A 371 -18.47 5.47 22.48
N LYS A 372 -19.57 5.05 21.86
CA LYS A 372 -20.79 4.56 22.52
C LYS A 372 -21.27 3.30 21.83
N PHE A 373 -21.81 2.35 22.60
CA PHE A 373 -22.26 1.06 22.10
C PHE A 373 -23.74 0.83 22.34
N ASN A 374 -24.33 -0.02 21.49
CA ASN A 374 -25.69 -0.55 21.62
C ASN A 374 -26.75 0.56 21.79
N ASP A 375 -27.47 0.58 22.92
CA ASP A 375 -28.56 1.53 23.19
C ASP A 375 -28.07 2.98 23.32
N GLU A 376 -26.78 3.19 23.61
CA GLU A 376 -26.17 4.51 23.70
C GLU A 376 -25.63 5.01 22.35
N ALA A 377 -25.51 4.12 21.36
CA ALA A 377 -25.00 4.47 20.05
C ALA A 377 -26.00 5.32 19.26
N GLU A 378 -25.48 6.31 18.54
CA GLU A 378 -26.24 7.12 17.58
C GLU A 378 -26.80 6.17 16.47
N PRO A 379 -28.06 6.34 16.05
CA PRO A 379 -28.64 5.49 15.02
C PRO A 379 -28.06 5.83 13.63
N VAL A 380 -27.83 4.80 12.81
CA VAL A 380 -27.50 5.01 11.39
C VAL A 380 -28.76 5.40 10.62
N SER A 381 -28.82 6.63 10.12
CA SER A 381 -29.99 7.13 9.38
C SER A 381 -29.58 7.97 8.18
N VAL A 382 -29.83 7.45 6.98
CA VAL A 382 -29.75 8.19 5.71
C VAL A 382 -31.09 8.04 4.99
N ASP A 383 -31.72 9.17 4.66
CA ASP A 383 -32.95 9.20 3.87
C ASP A 383 -32.61 9.46 2.40
N PHE A 384 -32.46 8.40 1.61
CA PHE A 384 -32.19 8.50 0.17
C PHE A 384 -33.28 9.23 -0.62
N SER A 385 -34.49 9.46 -0.06
CA SER A 385 -35.50 10.25 -0.75
C SER A 385 -35.12 11.75 -0.84
N GLU A 386 -34.18 12.20 -0.01
CA GLU A 386 -33.57 13.52 -0.12
C GLU A 386 -32.50 13.59 -1.21
N TYR A 387 -31.99 12.45 -1.70
CA TYR A 387 -30.82 12.42 -2.58
C TYR A 387 -31.17 12.02 -4.01
N THR A 388 -30.45 12.62 -4.96
CA THR A 388 -30.51 12.24 -6.37
C THR A 388 -29.32 11.35 -6.72
N LYS A 389 -29.57 10.13 -7.21
CA LYS A 389 -28.52 9.25 -7.72
C LYS A 389 -27.81 9.91 -8.90
N MET A 390 -26.49 10.04 -8.81
CA MET A 390 -25.66 10.39 -9.96
C MET A 390 -25.59 9.17 -10.89
N ASN A 391 -26.13 9.34 -12.09
CA ASN A 391 -26.06 8.32 -13.13
C ASN A 391 -24.90 8.67 -14.04
N PHE A 392 -23.83 7.88 -13.95
CA PHE A 392 -22.70 7.98 -14.86
C PHE A 392 -22.94 7.11 -16.08
N GLU A 393 -22.56 7.61 -17.26
CA GLU A 393 -22.52 6.79 -18.46
C GLU A 393 -21.40 5.76 -18.32
N PRO A 394 -21.69 4.45 -18.49
CA PRO A 394 -20.63 3.45 -18.46
C PRO A 394 -19.68 3.72 -19.61
N VAL A 395 -18.41 3.90 -19.29
CA VAL A 395 -17.39 4.10 -20.32
C VAL A 395 -17.13 2.80 -21.06
N SER A 396 -16.96 2.92 -22.37
CA SER A 396 -16.57 1.83 -23.25
C SER A 396 -15.14 1.34 -22.99
N ASP A 397 -14.97 0.03 -22.78
CA ASP A 397 -13.66 -0.65 -22.73
C ASP A 397 -12.97 -0.73 -24.10
N GLU A 398 -13.71 -0.45 -25.17
CA GLU A 398 -13.21 -0.39 -26.55
C GLU A 398 -13.29 1.05 -27.07
N ILE A 399 -12.34 1.43 -27.93
CA ILE A 399 -12.42 2.70 -28.66
C ILE A 399 -13.60 2.66 -29.64
N LYS A 400 -14.52 3.59 -29.47
CA LYS A 400 -15.71 3.82 -30.30
C LYS A 400 -15.66 5.20 -30.93
N TYR A 401 -16.64 5.50 -31.77
CA TYR A 401 -16.79 6.79 -32.43
C TYR A 401 -18.19 7.34 -32.19
N ASN A 402 -18.27 8.61 -31.80
CA ASN A 402 -19.54 9.28 -31.54
C ASN A 402 -20.18 9.80 -32.84
N SER A 403 -21.33 10.50 -32.74
CA SER A 403 -22.05 11.01 -33.93
C SER A 403 -21.29 12.06 -34.75
N LYS A 404 -20.22 12.63 -34.20
CA LYS A 404 -19.32 13.60 -34.85
C LYS A 404 -18.08 12.97 -35.47
N GLY A 405 -17.89 11.67 -35.26
CA GLY A 405 -16.69 10.95 -35.67
C GLY A 405 -15.49 11.16 -34.73
N GLU A 406 -15.68 11.73 -33.54
CA GLU A 406 -14.65 11.77 -32.50
C GLU A 406 -14.53 10.38 -31.86
N SER A 407 -13.29 9.97 -31.60
CA SER A 407 -12.96 8.71 -30.94
C SER A 407 -13.12 8.83 -29.42
N TYR A 408 -13.66 7.80 -28.77
CA TYR A 408 -13.88 7.78 -27.32
C TYR A 408 -13.74 6.38 -26.74
N GLY A 409 -13.20 6.25 -25.52
CA GLY A 409 -13.05 4.95 -24.85
C GLY A 409 -11.88 4.90 -23.87
N GLU A 410 -11.72 3.75 -23.23
CA GLU A 410 -10.49 3.43 -22.49
C GLU A 410 -9.36 3.10 -23.47
N THR A 411 -8.15 3.46 -23.10
CA THR A 411 -6.93 3.14 -23.84
C THR A 411 -5.95 2.40 -22.93
N SER A 412 -5.25 1.42 -23.49
CA SER A 412 -4.12 0.78 -22.79
C SER A 412 -2.82 1.57 -22.92
N LEU A 413 -2.82 2.64 -23.71
CA LEU A 413 -1.67 3.53 -23.89
C LEU A 413 -1.48 4.41 -22.65
N SER A 414 -0.25 4.90 -22.47
CA SER A 414 0.01 5.90 -21.46
C SER A 414 -0.66 7.21 -21.88
N ILE A 415 -1.37 7.88 -20.97
CA ILE A 415 -1.90 9.22 -21.23
C ILE A 415 -0.73 10.21 -21.13
N SER A 416 0.03 10.32 -22.22
CA SER A 416 1.25 11.13 -22.31
C SER A 416 1.40 11.80 -23.67
N ALA A 417 2.22 12.86 -23.74
CA ALA A 417 2.44 13.61 -24.97
C ALA A 417 3.07 12.76 -26.09
N TYR A 418 3.76 11.67 -25.73
CA TYR A 418 4.37 10.73 -26.67
C TYR A 418 3.34 9.90 -27.43
N ASP A 419 2.21 9.59 -26.79
CA ASP A 419 1.13 8.79 -27.36
C ASP A 419 -0.04 9.67 -27.83
N TYR A 420 0.09 11.00 -27.81
CA TYR A 420 -1.01 11.96 -28.00
C TYR A 420 -1.86 11.70 -29.25
N ASP A 421 -1.22 11.38 -30.37
CA ASP A 421 -1.90 11.14 -31.65
C ASP A 421 -2.68 9.81 -31.66
N ASP A 422 -2.28 8.84 -30.83
CA ASP A 422 -2.90 7.52 -30.71
C ASP A 422 -3.98 7.46 -29.60
N LEU A 423 -4.06 8.50 -28.75
CA LEU A 423 -5.09 8.62 -27.72
C LEU A 423 -6.45 9.01 -28.33
N PRO A 424 -7.57 8.52 -27.78
CA PRO A 424 -8.90 8.93 -28.22
C PRO A 424 -9.14 10.42 -27.97
N ASP A 425 -10.03 11.04 -28.76
CA ASP A 425 -10.41 12.46 -28.60
C ASP A 425 -11.10 12.72 -27.25
N LEU A 426 -11.85 11.72 -26.77
CA LEU A 426 -12.54 11.68 -25.49
C LEU A 426 -11.98 10.51 -24.67
N ILE A 427 -11.13 10.84 -23.69
CA ILE A 427 -10.42 9.86 -22.86
C ILE A 427 -11.31 9.48 -21.69
N ALA A 428 -11.49 8.17 -21.48
CA ALA A 428 -12.12 7.61 -20.30
C ALA A 428 -11.61 8.28 -19.01
N PHE A 429 -12.51 8.86 -18.22
CA PHE A 429 -12.15 9.48 -16.96
C PHE A 429 -12.57 8.63 -15.75
N HIS A 430 -11.69 8.58 -14.75
CA HIS A 430 -11.89 7.84 -13.51
C HIS A 430 -11.86 8.85 -12.35
N ALA A 431 -13.02 9.22 -11.83
CA ALA A 431 -13.12 10.20 -10.74
C ALA A 431 -12.52 9.69 -9.41
N SER A 432 -12.38 8.37 -9.25
CA SER A 432 -11.57 7.81 -8.17
C SER A 432 -10.93 6.48 -8.58
N PHE A 433 -9.74 6.21 -8.05
CA PHE A 433 -9.02 4.94 -8.22
C PHE A 433 -9.82 3.72 -7.73
N ASN A 434 -10.85 3.93 -6.91
CA ASN A 434 -11.66 2.88 -6.28
C ASN A 434 -13.09 2.79 -6.80
N SER A 435 -13.50 3.62 -7.78
CA SER A 435 -14.78 3.44 -8.45
C SER A 435 -14.58 2.50 -9.64
N PRO A 436 -15.12 1.26 -9.61
CA PRO A 436 -15.07 0.34 -10.74
C PRO A 436 -15.94 0.81 -11.91
N LYS A 437 -16.76 1.84 -11.71
CA LYS A 437 -17.59 2.42 -12.75
C LYS A 437 -16.89 3.68 -13.25
N LYS A 438 -16.46 3.61 -14.49
CA LYS A 438 -15.88 4.71 -15.24
C LYS A 438 -16.94 5.78 -15.49
N GLU A 439 -16.58 7.04 -15.35
CA GLU A 439 -17.54 8.14 -15.24
C GLU A 439 -17.28 9.16 -16.34
N GLY A 440 -17.86 8.96 -17.52
CA GLY A 440 -17.76 9.89 -18.64
C GLY A 440 -16.35 10.04 -19.24
N TYR A 441 -16.14 11.16 -19.93
CA TYR A 441 -14.95 11.37 -20.76
C TYR A 441 -14.38 12.76 -20.62
N ALA A 442 -13.08 12.87 -20.40
CA ALA A 442 -12.38 14.14 -20.48
C ALA A 442 -11.90 14.38 -21.93
N ARG A 443 -12.02 15.61 -22.43
CA ARG A 443 -11.48 15.95 -23.75
C ARG A 443 -9.97 15.89 -23.72
N LYS A 444 -9.37 15.17 -24.68
CA LYS A 444 -7.91 15.06 -24.82
C LYS A 444 -7.25 16.43 -24.85
N THR A 445 -7.79 17.36 -25.63
CA THR A 445 -7.24 18.73 -25.71
C THR A 445 -7.28 19.45 -24.36
N GLU A 446 -8.38 19.39 -23.63
CA GLU A 446 -8.50 20.04 -22.31
C GLU A 446 -7.54 19.43 -21.28
N LEU A 447 -7.39 18.10 -21.27
CA LEU A 447 -6.45 17.41 -20.39
C LEU A 447 -5.01 17.83 -20.66
N PHE A 448 -4.59 17.90 -21.92
CA PHE A 448 -3.23 18.28 -22.29
C PHE A 448 -2.98 19.79 -22.22
N ASP A 449 -4.00 20.63 -22.38
CA ASP A 449 -3.90 22.06 -22.10
C ASP A 449 -3.65 22.31 -20.60
N ALA A 450 -4.26 21.50 -19.74
CA ALA A 450 -4.07 21.52 -18.30
C ALA A 450 -2.74 20.90 -17.84
N PHE A 451 -2.34 19.78 -18.46
CA PHE A 451 -1.21 18.96 -18.04
C PHE A 451 -0.40 18.50 -19.27
N PRO A 452 0.56 19.30 -19.77
CA PRO A 452 1.07 19.17 -21.13
C PRO A 452 1.93 17.93 -21.44
N ILE A 453 2.57 17.31 -20.46
CA ILE A 453 3.58 16.26 -20.69
C ILE A 453 2.98 14.88 -20.39
N SER A 454 2.41 14.71 -19.21
CA SER A 454 1.78 13.47 -18.77
C SER A 454 0.58 13.80 -17.89
N PRO A 455 -0.63 14.02 -18.45
CA PRO A 455 -1.80 14.33 -17.66
C PRO A 455 -2.02 13.40 -16.48
N TYR A 456 -1.77 12.10 -16.65
CA TYR A 456 -1.94 11.14 -15.57
C TYR A 456 -0.90 11.31 -14.44
N ASP A 457 0.37 11.57 -14.74
CA ASP A 457 1.39 11.71 -13.70
C ASP A 457 1.44 13.10 -13.08
N GLU A 458 1.19 14.13 -13.89
CA GLU A 458 1.11 15.51 -13.43
C GLU A 458 -0.09 15.70 -12.52
N SER A 459 -1.29 15.22 -12.92
CA SER A 459 -2.51 15.38 -12.12
C SER A 459 -2.43 14.70 -10.76
N LYS A 460 -1.63 13.64 -10.58
CA LYS A 460 -1.37 13.02 -9.25
C LYS A 460 -0.69 13.96 -8.25
N ARG A 461 -0.06 15.04 -8.71
CA ARG A 461 0.53 16.07 -7.84
C ARG A 461 -0.52 17.06 -7.34
N TYR A 462 -1.71 17.01 -7.91
CA TYR A 462 -2.85 17.84 -7.57
C TYR A 462 -3.84 17.00 -6.79
N ALA A 463 -4.52 17.61 -5.84
CA ALA A 463 -5.75 17.04 -5.33
C ALA A 463 -6.90 17.49 -6.24
N SER A 464 -7.98 16.70 -6.27
CA SER A 464 -9.11 16.92 -7.20
C SER A 464 -10.44 16.72 -6.50
N ILE A 465 -11.42 17.54 -6.86
CA ILE A 465 -12.78 17.52 -6.27
C ILE A 465 -13.80 17.81 -7.38
N ILE A 466 -15.00 17.25 -7.27
CA ILE A 466 -16.13 17.65 -8.14
C ILE A 466 -16.54 19.08 -7.81
N LYS A 467 -16.53 19.95 -8.81
CA LYS A 467 -16.77 21.38 -8.65
C LYS A 467 -18.20 21.68 -8.16
N GLY A 468 -18.29 22.37 -7.03
CA GLY A 468 -19.51 22.94 -6.44
C GLY A 468 -19.36 24.44 -6.15
N GLU A 469 -20.34 25.05 -5.47
CA GLU A 469 -20.36 26.50 -5.23
C GLU A 469 -19.15 27.01 -4.41
N ASN A 470 -18.58 26.16 -3.56
CA ASN A 470 -17.50 26.50 -2.63
C ASN A 470 -16.16 25.85 -3.01
N THR A 471 -16.03 25.29 -4.21
CA THR A 471 -14.76 24.67 -4.64
C THR A 471 -13.67 25.73 -4.80
N PRO A 472 -12.45 25.51 -4.27
CA PRO A 472 -11.32 26.42 -4.46
C PRO A 472 -11.02 26.66 -5.94
N ALA A 473 -10.38 27.79 -6.24
CA ALA A 473 -9.90 28.06 -7.58
C ALA A 473 -8.81 27.04 -7.97
N GLY A 474 -8.92 26.45 -9.16
CA GLY A 474 -7.98 25.49 -9.69
C GLY A 474 -8.08 25.35 -11.21
N ILE A 475 -7.48 24.28 -11.72
CA ILE A 475 -7.55 23.82 -13.10
C ILE A 475 -8.81 22.97 -13.26
N ASP A 476 -9.78 23.48 -14.00
CA ASP A 476 -11.03 22.77 -14.26
C ASP A 476 -10.91 21.85 -15.47
N ILE A 477 -11.27 20.58 -15.30
CA ILE A 477 -11.44 19.60 -16.36
C ILE A 477 -12.92 19.22 -16.43
N ASN A 478 -13.55 19.45 -17.58
CA ASN A 478 -14.92 19.03 -17.79
C ASN A 478 -14.98 17.55 -18.15
N ILE A 479 -15.93 16.86 -17.55
CA ILE A 479 -16.24 15.47 -17.84
C ILE A 479 -17.53 15.43 -18.65
N TYR A 480 -17.44 14.88 -19.84
CA TYR A 480 -18.49 14.87 -20.85
C TYR A 480 -19.16 13.50 -20.96
N ASP A 481 -20.34 13.49 -21.60
CA ASP A 481 -20.95 12.28 -22.14
C ASP A 481 -20.16 11.72 -23.33
N SER A 482 -20.55 10.53 -23.79
CA SER A 482 -19.93 9.87 -24.95
C SER A 482 -20.03 10.66 -26.28
N GLU A 483 -20.97 11.60 -26.39
CA GLU A 483 -21.10 12.51 -27.55
C GLU A 483 -20.21 13.77 -27.42
N GLY A 484 -19.55 13.94 -26.28
CA GLY A 484 -18.73 15.12 -25.99
C GLY A 484 -19.54 16.43 -25.91
N GLU A 485 -20.86 16.37 -25.77
CA GLU A 485 -21.75 17.55 -25.84
C GLU A 485 -22.15 18.02 -24.46
N LYS A 486 -22.56 17.09 -23.61
CA LYS A 486 -23.09 17.40 -22.29
C LYS A 486 -21.99 17.27 -21.26
N VAL A 487 -21.66 18.37 -20.59
CA VAL A 487 -20.87 18.32 -19.37
C VAL A 487 -21.70 17.62 -18.30
N LEU A 488 -21.24 16.45 -17.88
CA LEU A 488 -21.83 15.67 -16.79
C LEU A 488 -21.49 16.32 -15.45
N TYR A 489 -20.22 16.68 -15.26
CA TYR A 489 -19.69 17.40 -14.11
C TYR A 489 -18.31 17.98 -14.45
N THR A 490 -17.77 18.82 -13.57
CA THR A 490 -16.42 19.40 -13.70
C THR A 490 -15.58 18.93 -12.52
N VAL A 491 -14.35 18.51 -12.78
CA VAL A 491 -13.35 18.20 -11.75
C VAL A 491 -12.37 19.36 -11.68
N THR A 492 -12.19 19.93 -10.50
CA THR A 492 -11.20 20.98 -10.26
C THR A 492 -9.95 20.37 -9.62
N TYR A 493 -8.83 20.45 -10.32
CA TYR A 493 -7.49 20.12 -9.82
C TYR A 493 -6.84 21.37 -9.26
N TYR A 494 -6.25 21.31 -8.07
CA TYR A 494 -5.49 22.46 -7.55
C TYR A 494 -4.17 21.99 -6.98
N ASN A 495 -3.17 22.85 -7.11
CA ASN A 495 -1.84 22.59 -6.62
C ASN A 495 -1.87 22.80 -5.10
N PRO A 496 -1.62 21.78 -4.26
CA PRO A 496 -1.46 22.03 -2.84
C PRO A 496 -0.31 23.03 -2.65
N PRO A 497 -0.38 23.94 -1.65
CA PRO A 497 0.71 24.87 -1.38
C PRO A 497 2.03 24.09 -1.23
N VAL A 498 2.96 24.36 -2.15
CA VAL A 498 4.21 23.61 -2.36
C VAL A 498 5.13 23.67 -1.14
N ASP A 499 4.94 24.65 -0.26
CA ASP A 499 5.77 24.86 0.93
C ASP A 499 5.59 23.75 2.00
N ASP A 500 4.54 22.92 1.91
CA ASP A 500 4.26 21.83 2.88
C ASP A 500 4.50 20.40 2.32
N PHE A 501 4.94 20.27 1.07
CA PHE A 501 5.17 18.96 0.41
C PHE A 501 6.51 18.86 -0.32
N PRO A 502 7.67 18.92 0.38
CA PRO A 502 8.99 18.85 -0.25
C PRO A 502 9.26 17.50 -0.96
N TRP A 503 8.46 16.46 -0.73
CA TRP A 503 8.72 15.11 -1.26
C TRP A 503 8.04 14.81 -2.61
N LEU A 504 7.03 15.56 -3.03
CA LEU A 504 6.37 15.34 -4.33
C LEU A 504 7.13 16.01 -5.50
N GLY A 505 8.12 16.85 -5.21
CA GLY A 505 8.97 17.54 -6.20
C GLY A 505 10.33 16.89 -6.48
N HIS A 506 10.71 15.84 -5.74
CA HIS A 506 12.01 15.17 -5.88
C HIS A 506 11.85 13.68 -6.16
N THR A 507 11.36 13.34 -7.36
CA THR A 507 11.81 12.10 -7.97
C THR A 507 13.30 12.30 -8.30
N ASP A 508 14.18 11.66 -7.54
CA ASP A 508 15.59 11.55 -7.91
C ASP A 508 15.67 10.99 -9.33
N ALA A 509 16.06 11.85 -10.25
CA ALA A 509 16.55 11.42 -11.54
C ALA A 509 17.79 10.57 -11.27
N ASN A 510 17.66 9.24 -11.41
CA ASN A 510 18.63 8.56 -12.25
C ASN A 510 18.77 9.46 -13.49
N LEU A 511 19.95 10.03 -13.75
CA LEU A 511 20.21 10.85 -14.94
C LEU A 511 20.01 9.98 -16.18
N THR A 512 18.73 9.81 -16.51
CA THR A 512 18.20 9.11 -17.66
C THR A 512 17.85 10.25 -18.57
N PHE A 513 18.84 10.69 -19.33
CA PHE A 513 18.57 11.65 -20.38
C PHE A 513 17.69 10.92 -21.40
N GLY A 514 16.43 11.36 -21.50
CA GLY A 514 15.68 11.17 -22.75
C GLY A 514 16.46 11.81 -23.90
N PRO A 515 16.08 11.58 -25.17
CA PRO A 515 16.72 12.26 -26.30
C PRO A 515 16.71 13.77 -26.06
N MET A 516 17.87 14.34 -25.73
CA MET A 516 18.03 15.76 -25.47
C MET A 516 18.01 16.51 -26.81
N THR A 517 17.06 17.42 -26.97
CA THR A 517 17.13 18.44 -28.01
C THR A 517 18.13 19.53 -27.59
N ASP A 518 18.73 20.24 -28.55
CA ASP A 518 19.68 21.33 -28.26
C ASP A 518 19.10 22.35 -27.25
N ASP A 519 17.79 22.58 -27.28
CA ASP A 519 17.08 23.52 -26.40
C ASP A 519 17.00 23.05 -24.93
N SER A 520 16.93 21.74 -24.71
CA SER A 520 16.87 21.16 -23.35
C SER A 520 18.22 21.20 -22.62
N TYR A 521 19.32 21.31 -23.37
CA TYR A 521 20.68 21.39 -22.83
C TYR A 521 21.00 22.78 -22.23
N GLU A 522 20.46 23.87 -22.79
CA GLU A 522 20.69 25.22 -22.25
C GLU A 522 20.19 25.38 -20.80
N LEU A 523 19.21 24.58 -20.39
CA LEU A 523 18.60 24.64 -19.06
C LEU A 523 19.42 23.96 -17.94
N LEU A 524 20.49 23.23 -18.28
CA LEU A 524 21.36 22.62 -17.27
C LEU A 524 22.26 23.66 -16.59
N PRO A 525 22.48 23.57 -15.27
CA PRO A 525 23.48 24.38 -14.57
C PRO A 525 24.89 24.04 -15.02
N ASP A 526 25.82 25.00 -14.95
CA ASP A 526 27.22 24.83 -15.41
C ASP A 526 27.99 23.77 -14.62
N LEU A 527 27.61 23.51 -13.37
CA LEU A 527 28.18 22.50 -12.51
C LEU A 527 27.09 21.53 -12.05
N ILE A 528 27.21 20.27 -12.41
CA ILE A 528 26.28 19.22 -12.01
C ILE A 528 26.94 18.42 -10.89
N ARG A 529 26.31 18.43 -9.72
CA ARG A 529 26.77 17.72 -8.52
C ARG A 529 26.27 16.29 -8.54
N TYR A 530 27.13 15.31 -8.27
CA TYR A 530 26.71 13.91 -8.10
C TYR A 530 27.56 13.15 -7.07
N ALA A 531 26.98 12.07 -6.54
CA ALA A 531 27.64 11.15 -5.62
C ALA A 531 28.17 9.91 -6.36
N VAL A 532 29.32 9.40 -5.94
CA VAL A 532 29.92 8.18 -6.52
C VAL A 532 29.45 6.97 -5.70
N PRO A 533 28.69 6.02 -6.29
CA PRO A 533 28.30 4.82 -5.59
C PRO A 533 29.54 4.00 -5.19
N ASP A 534 29.53 3.44 -3.98
CA ASP A 534 30.56 2.56 -3.39
C ASP A 534 31.90 3.23 -3.00
N ASP A 535 31.98 4.56 -2.91
CA ASP A 535 33.14 5.24 -2.31
C ASP A 535 32.94 5.36 -0.78
N PRO A 536 33.74 4.69 0.06
CA PRO A 536 33.52 4.67 1.52
C PRO A 536 33.72 6.04 2.20
N ASP A 537 34.30 7.00 1.50
CA ASP A 537 34.55 8.37 1.96
C ASP A 537 33.50 9.39 1.49
N ASP A 538 32.46 8.94 0.77
CA ASP A 538 31.32 9.77 0.34
C ASP A 538 31.74 11.01 -0.48
N THR A 539 32.72 10.85 -1.37
CA THR A 539 33.29 11.97 -2.14
C THR A 539 32.25 12.53 -3.13
N VAL A 540 31.80 13.76 -2.88
CA VAL A 540 30.99 14.54 -3.82
C VAL A 540 31.85 15.00 -5.00
N CYS A 541 31.41 14.74 -6.22
CA CYS A 541 32.07 15.21 -7.43
C CYS A 541 31.18 16.18 -8.20
N TYR A 542 31.84 17.03 -8.97
CA TYR A 542 31.20 18.02 -9.84
C TYR A 542 31.69 17.76 -11.25
N ILE A 543 30.77 17.67 -12.20
CA ILE A 543 31.09 17.62 -13.63
C ILE A 543 30.65 18.93 -14.26
N HIS A 544 31.52 19.51 -15.09
CA HIS A 544 31.17 20.73 -15.79
C HIS A 544 30.26 20.38 -16.97
N LYS A 545 29.26 21.21 -17.22
CA LYS A 545 28.29 21.02 -18.32
C LYS A 545 28.97 20.76 -19.67
N SER A 546 30.06 21.48 -19.96
CA SER A 546 30.86 21.30 -21.18
C SER A 546 31.40 19.88 -21.37
N ASP A 547 31.76 19.19 -20.29
CA ASP A 547 32.40 17.88 -20.37
C ASP A 547 31.37 16.80 -20.78
N ILE A 548 30.10 17.00 -20.40
CA ILE A 548 28.97 16.18 -20.85
C ILE A 548 28.68 16.46 -22.34
N GLN A 549 28.85 17.70 -22.79
CA GLN A 549 28.69 18.07 -24.19
C GLN A 549 29.66 17.30 -25.08
N ASP A 550 30.94 17.30 -24.73
CA ASP A 550 31.98 16.64 -25.51
C ASP A 550 31.72 15.12 -25.59
N ILE A 551 31.25 14.50 -24.50
CA ILE A 551 30.83 13.08 -24.46
C ILE A 551 29.65 12.80 -25.42
N LEU A 552 28.65 13.68 -25.45
CA LEU A 552 27.46 13.50 -26.29
C LEU A 552 27.75 13.76 -27.78
N TYR A 553 28.70 14.65 -28.10
CA TYR A 553 29.07 14.98 -29.48
C TYR A 553 29.92 13.90 -30.17
N GLU A 554 30.68 13.08 -29.42
CA GLU A 554 31.46 11.97 -29.98
C GLU A 554 30.63 10.69 -30.25
N LEU A 555 29.38 10.62 -29.78
CA LEU A 555 28.49 9.49 -30.00
C LEU A 555 27.76 9.57 -31.37
N PRO A 556 27.60 8.44 -32.10
CA PRO A 556 26.86 8.45 -33.36
C PRO A 556 25.39 8.85 -33.16
N ARG A 557 24.90 9.81 -33.96
CA ARG A 557 23.53 10.37 -33.92
C ARG A 557 22.38 9.35 -34.08
N GLU A 558 22.66 8.12 -34.47
CA GLU A 558 21.64 7.07 -34.68
C GLU A 558 21.27 6.34 -33.38
N ILE A 559 21.92 6.68 -32.25
CA ILE A 559 21.73 6.02 -30.95
C ILE A 559 21.23 7.05 -29.92
N HIS A 560 20.00 7.52 -30.05
CA HIS A 560 19.35 8.37 -29.04
C HIS A 560 18.27 7.60 -28.26
N MET A 561 18.65 6.45 -27.70
CA MET A 561 17.85 5.77 -26.67
C MET A 561 18.72 5.57 -25.43
N GLY A 562 18.14 5.88 -24.27
CA GLY A 562 18.79 6.22 -23.00
C GLY A 562 20.10 5.48 -22.66
N TYR A 563 20.99 6.22 -22.03
CA TYR A 563 22.30 5.73 -21.58
C TYR A 563 22.33 5.56 -20.07
N ARG A 564 23.06 4.54 -19.59
CA ARG A 564 23.51 4.41 -18.20
C ARG A 564 25.01 4.59 -18.14
N PHE A 565 25.47 5.45 -17.24
CA PHE A 565 26.89 5.60 -16.94
C PHE A 565 27.20 4.89 -15.64
N ARG A 566 28.12 3.92 -15.66
CA ARG A 566 28.62 3.25 -14.45
C ARG A 566 30.08 3.60 -14.26
N TRP A 567 30.42 4.02 -13.06
CA TRP A 567 31.78 4.41 -12.72
C TRP A 567 32.46 3.29 -11.95
N LYS A 568 33.74 3.05 -12.26
CA LYS A 568 34.57 2.10 -11.50
C LYS A 568 35.87 2.80 -11.09
N LYS A 569 36.17 2.76 -9.80
CA LYS A 569 37.45 3.24 -9.25
C LYS A 569 38.46 2.09 -9.33
N ASP A 570 39.54 2.30 -10.05
CA ASP A 570 40.68 1.37 -10.02
C ASP A 570 41.43 1.57 -8.70
N SER A 571 41.47 0.52 -7.87
CA SER A 571 42.00 0.58 -6.51
C SER A 571 43.50 0.86 -6.44
N ASP A 572 44.24 0.60 -7.52
CA ASP A 572 45.69 0.61 -7.52
C ASP A 572 46.25 1.92 -8.10
N THR A 573 45.49 2.56 -9.00
CA THR A 573 45.90 3.80 -9.68
C THR A 573 45.13 5.04 -9.24
N GLY A 574 43.96 4.87 -8.60
CA GLY A 574 43.06 5.97 -8.25
C GLY A 574 42.33 6.57 -9.45
N LEU A 575 42.53 6.04 -10.65
CA LEU A 575 41.85 6.45 -11.87
C LEU A 575 40.38 6.03 -11.82
N ARG A 576 39.52 6.88 -12.39
CA ARG A 576 38.07 6.63 -12.44
C ARG A 576 37.67 6.34 -13.88
N GLU A 577 37.08 5.17 -14.09
CA GLU A 577 36.65 4.71 -15.39
C GLU A 577 35.15 4.96 -15.56
N ILE A 578 34.76 5.60 -16.66
CA ILE A 578 33.36 5.77 -17.06
C ILE A 578 33.02 4.69 -18.08
N ASN A 579 32.09 3.82 -17.71
CA ASN A 579 31.49 2.88 -18.64
C ASN A 579 30.12 3.41 -19.05
N CYS A 580 29.95 3.69 -20.35
CA CYS A 580 28.67 4.09 -20.92
C CYS A 580 27.99 2.87 -21.55
N TYR A 581 26.76 2.58 -21.14
CA TYR A 581 25.93 1.50 -21.66
C TYR A 581 24.68 2.08 -22.32
N ASN A 582 24.36 1.60 -23.51
CA ASN A 582 23.01 1.73 -24.04
C ASN A 582 22.08 0.74 -23.29
N LEU A 583 20.83 1.11 -23.03
CA LEU A 583 19.83 0.28 -22.32
C LEU A 583 19.59 -1.13 -22.89
N ASN A 584 20.10 -1.45 -24.09
CA ASN A 584 20.07 -2.80 -24.67
C ASN A 584 21.38 -3.61 -24.51
N ASP A 585 22.37 -3.15 -23.73
CA ASP A 585 23.63 -3.86 -23.39
C ASP A 585 24.54 -4.26 -24.58
N VAL A 586 24.47 -3.57 -25.73
CA VAL A 586 25.22 -3.98 -26.95
C VAL A 586 26.51 -3.18 -27.20
N PHE A 587 26.79 -2.10 -26.47
CA PHE A 587 28.01 -1.31 -26.68
C PHE A 587 28.64 -0.85 -25.35
N SER A 588 29.96 -1.01 -25.23
CA SER A 588 30.77 -0.50 -24.11
C SER A 588 31.92 0.34 -24.66
N GLY A 589 31.88 1.66 -24.44
CA GLY A 589 33.05 2.53 -24.53
C GLY A 589 33.63 2.76 -23.14
N VAL A 590 34.96 2.82 -23.06
CA VAL A 590 35.72 3.05 -21.81
C VAL A 590 36.47 4.37 -21.92
N LEU A 591 36.21 5.29 -21.00
CA LEU A 591 37.02 6.51 -20.82
C LEU A 591 37.65 6.48 -19.43
N VAL A 592 38.96 6.76 -19.38
CA VAL A 592 39.77 6.76 -18.15
C VAL A 592 40.06 8.21 -17.79
N TYR A 593 39.57 8.65 -16.63
CA TYR A 593 39.81 9.99 -16.10
C TYR A 593 40.98 9.97 -15.10
N ASP A 594 42.00 10.81 -15.38
CA ASP A 594 43.12 11.08 -14.47
C ASP A 594 42.87 12.39 -13.72
N PRO A 595 42.62 12.35 -12.39
CA PRO A 595 42.36 13.56 -11.62
C PRO A 595 43.57 14.52 -11.52
N GLN A 596 44.74 14.16 -12.06
CA GLN A 596 45.93 15.04 -12.08
C GLN A 596 46.22 15.70 -13.44
N ASN A 597 45.51 15.39 -14.54
CA ASN A 597 45.71 16.04 -15.84
C ASN A 597 44.43 16.29 -16.63
#